data_AF-A0AAN6I1D0-F1
#
_entry.id   AF-A0AAN6I1D0-F1
#
_cell.length_a   1.000
_cell.length_b   1.000
_cell.length_c   1.000
_cell.angle_alpha   90.00
_cell.angle_beta   90.00
_cell.angle_gamma   90.00
#
_symmetry.space_group_name_H-M   'P 1'
#
loop_
_entity.id
_entity.type
_entity.pdbx_description
1 polymer ?
#
loop_
_entity_poly.entity_id
_entity_poly.type
_entity_poly.pdbx_seq_one_letter_code
_entity_poly.pdbx_strand_id
1 'polypeptide(L)'
;MMSDSTELLLETLWDDLPPEVENLLDSSEAYKTEALNFLTNLLNQDRSETLLSTNVKPSSESEHPGHTLIEQIAELESSQRVIESQAKKCVYSNLNKSLKLNKVYNDCVSMFRNDFNECREFLSTNFSKTEDAMDTQQKSEESNWKDLLKTQHQYSKHEQLQENRQSSSVILSKMDNIMDILELPALANACVKTGHYAECVEIASHVRRLSIRYSDIAIVQRVEHDVQLEIREMVNGLIRLLNTDLRQSSIIKIVTYLKRIGPFQKRFKEQEENKLAQEKDTDLVSNEFLQKIFLKSRYQFISNELDVLIPLKKSNSIDNYLKRSVEVIREHCFQTVLTFESIFPNDNNKAVKNLLYSFIRSIIYRLCEILKENWSQVGATNKDGLLLQLIYCSQSLGRIGGDFNVIILDQLKDLIDRKNWCAVLRKQRELIKSLSKNINEPNVDKPIEV
;
A
#
# COMPACT_ATOMS: atom_id res chain seq x y z
N MET A 1 54.83 11.63 1.75
CA MET A 1 54.37 11.31 0.39
C MET A 1 52.84 11.13 0.28
N MET A 2 52.03 11.50 1.31
CA MET A 2 50.56 11.40 1.25
C MET A 2 49.83 12.75 1.09
N SER A 3 50.53 13.89 1.20
CA SER A 3 49.93 15.22 1.02
C SER A 3 49.42 15.43 -0.41
N ASP A 4 50.21 15.03 -1.41
CA ASP A 4 49.87 15.24 -2.83
C ASP A 4 48.65 14.46 -3.28
N SER A 5 48.42 13.24 -2.75
CA SER A 5 47.26 12.42 -3.13
C SER A 5 45.95 12.95 -2.54
N THR A 6 45.99 13.58 -1.36
CA THR A 6 44.80 14.19 -0.74
C THR A 6 44.46 15.55 -1.32
N GLU A 7 45.47 16.31 -1.78
CA GLU A 7 45.25 17.54 -2.54
C GLU A 7 44.60 17.26 -3.89
N LEU A 8 45.07 16.23 -4.61
CA LEU A 8 44.49 15.81 -5.88
C LEU A 8 43.08 15.22 -5.72
N LEU A 9 42.78 14.59 -4.58
CA LEU A 9 41.43 14.15 -4.23
C LEU A 9 40.49 15.33 -3.92
N LEU A 10 40.99 16.36 -3.24
CA LEU A 10 40.23 17.58 -2.99
C LEU A 10 39.96 18.35 -4.29
N GLU A 11 40.92 18.39 -5.21
CA GLU A 11 40.75 18.97 -6.55
C GLU A 11 39.74 18.21 -7.43
N THR A 12 39.66 16.88 -7.31
CA THR A 12 38.69 16.08 -8.08
C THR A 12 37.28 16.11 -7.49
N LEU A 13 37.16 16.30 -6.17
CA LEU A 13 35.86 16.49 -5.51
C LEU A 13 35.33 17.93 -5.67
N TRP A 14 36.18 18.86 -6.10
CA TRP A 14 35.87 20.28 -6.26
C TRP A 14 34.67 20.52 -7.19
N ASP A 15 34.58 19.74 -8.28
CA ASP A 15 33.52 19.89 -9.30
C ASP A 15 32.12 19.51 -8.79
N ASP A 16 32.02 18.71 -7.72
CA ASP A 16 30.75 18.21 -7.17
C ASP A 16 30.34 18.91 -5.85
N LEU A 17 31.09 19.94 -5.39
CA LEU A 17 30.80 20.65 -4.15
C LEU A 17 29.76 21.78 -4.33
N PRO A 18 28.90 22.04 -3.32
CA PRO A 18 27.98 23.18 -3.35
C PRO A 18 28.74 24.53 -3.43
N PRO A 19 28.22 25.54 -4.16
CA PRO A 19 28.92 26.81 -4.43
C PRO A 19 29.19 27.65 -3.18
N GLU A 20 28.48 27.38 -2.08
CA GLU A 20 28.71 28.03 -0.77
C GLU A 20 30.00 27.56 -0.11
N VAL A 21 30.37 26.29 -0.31
CA VAL A 21 31.56 25.67 0.26
C VAL A 21 32.79 25.97 -0.61
N GLU A 22 32.59 26.06 -1.93
CA GLU A 22 33.61 26.47 -2.90
C GLU A 22 34.18 27.86 -2.59
N ASN A 23 33.30 28.84 -2.34
CA ASN A 23 33.70 30.19 -1.94
C ASN A 23 34.46 30.23 -0.59
N LEU A 24 34.17 29.31 0.33
CA LEU A 24 34.83 29.24 1.63
C LEU A 24 36.22 28.58 1.54
N LEU A 25 36.38 27.60 0.65
CA LEU A 25 37.65 26.95 0.34
C LEU A 25 38.63 27.91 -0.37
N ASP A 26 38.13 28.78 -1.26
CA ASP A 26 38.94 29.81 -1.93
C ASP A 26 39.33 30.99 -1.02
N SER A 27 38.45 31.35 -0.08
CA SER A 27 38.65 32.54 0.76
C SER A 27 39.58 32.33 1.95
N SER A 28 39.82 31.09 2.36
CA SER A 28 40.52 30.82 3.63
C SER A 28 41.40 29.57 3.60
N GLU A 29 42.72 29.80 3.56
CA GLU A 29 43.75 28.76 3.54
C GLU A 29 43.74 27.86 4.80
N ALA A 30 43.18 28.37 5.91
CA ALA A 30 42.95 27.63 7.14
C ALA A 30 41.89 26.51 7.01
N TYR A 31 40.82 26.75 6.24
CA TYR A 31 39.78 25.73 6.02
C TYR A 31 40.23 24.67 5.03
N LYS A 32 41.05 25.06 4.03
CA LYS A 32 41.68 24.10 3.11
C LYS A 32 42.61 23.14 3.85
N THR A 33 43.39 23.64 4.80
CA THR A 33 44.28 22.80 5.63
C THR A 33 43.51 21.92 6.61
N GLU A 34 42.38 22.39 7.17
CA GLU A 34 41.51 21.58 8.02
C GLU A 34 40.79 20.47 7.23
N ALA A 35 40.33 20.77 6.01
CA ALA A 35 39.74 19.79 5.10
C ALA A 35 40.74 18.71 4.65
N LEU A 36 41.98 19.10 4.35
CA LEU A 36 43.05 18.16 4.03
C LEU A 36 43.44 17.29 5.24
N ASN A 37 43.46 17.86 6.46
CA ASN A 37 43.64 17.09 7.69
C ASN A 37 42.49 16.12 7.96
N PHE A 38 41.25 16.50 7.62
CA PHE A 38 40.10 15.61 7.73
C PHE A 38 40.19 14.46 6.71
N LEU A 39 40.52 14.75 5.46
CA LEU A 39 40.69 13.76 4.39
C LEU A 39 41.84 12.79 4.68
N THR A 40 42.98 13.30 5.15
CA THR A 40 44.11 12.45 5.56
C THR A 40 43.75 11.59 6.76
N ASN A 41 43.01 12.10 7.76
CA ASN A 41 42.52 11.28 8.87
C ASN A 41 41.51 10.21 8.42
N LEU A 42 40.68 10.51 7.42
CA LEU A 42 39.70 9.58 6.87
C LEU A 42 40.36 8.47 6.04
N LEU A 43 41.44 8.79 5.32
CA LEU A 43 42.25 7.83 4.57
C LEU A 43 43.19 6.99 5.46
N ASN A 44 43.65 7.54 6.58
CA ASN A 44 44.57 6.87 7.51
C ASN A 44 43.87 6.03 8.58
N GLN A 45 42.55 6.10 8.73
CA GLN A 45 41.84 5.09 9.51
C GLN A 45 41.94 3.75 8.76
N ASP A 46 42.43 2.69 9.43
CA ASP A 46 42.51 1.29 8.97
C ASP A 46 41.13 0.65 8.69
N ARG A 47 40.18 1.42 8.14
CA ARG A 47 38.81 1.07 7.77
C ARG A 47 38.59 1.19 6.26
N SER A 48 39.66 1.16 5.46
CA SER A 48 39.59 1.19 4.00
C SER A 48 38.83 -0.02 3.42
N GLU A 49 38.74 -1.14 4.14
CA GLU A 49 37.92 -2.29 3.73
C GLU A 49 36.42 -2.14 4.07
N THR A 50 36.04 -1.28 5.02
CA THR A 50 34.65 -1.15 5.49
C THR A 50 33.81 -0.22 4.63
N LEU A 51 34.43 0.68 3.87
CA LEU A 51 33.73 1.58 2.95
C LEU A 51 33.45 0.95 1.57
N LEU A 52 34.10 -0.17 1.24
CA LEU A 52 34.01 -0.83 -0.07
C LEU A 52 33.34 -2.21 -0.03
N SER A 53 33.01 -2.76 1.14
CA SER A 53 32.45 -4.11 1.26
C SER A 53 30.93 -4.12 1.52
N THR A 54 30.15 -4.56 0.53
CA THR A 54 28.71 -4.83 0.66
C THR A 54 28.39 -6.20 1.27
N ASN A 55 29.35 -6.87 1.92
CA ASN A 55 29.13 -8.20 2.48
C ASN A 55 29.57 -8.27 3.94
N VAL A 56 28.57 -8.24 4.82
CA VAL A 56 28.71 -8.63 6.22
C VAL A 56 28.95 -10.14 6.27
N LYS A 57 30.16 -10.55 6.66
CA LYS A 57 30.40 -11.91 7.17
C LYS A 57 30.44 -11.86 8.71
N PRO A 58 29.91 -12.89 9.39
CA PRO A 58 29.99 -12.98 10.84
C PRO A 58 31.44 -13.28 11.23
N SER A 59 31.92 -12.49 12.17
CA SER A 59 33.26 -12.53 12.76
C SER A 59 33.51 -13.83 13.52
N SER A 60 34.66 -14.46 13.24
CA SER A 60 35.38 -15.26 14.22
C SER A 60 36.76 -14.66 14.40
N GLU A 61 37.06 -14.33 15.66
CA GLU A 61 38.39 -14.03 16.22
C GLU A 61 38.99 -12.64 15.92
N SER A 62 38.90 -11.74 16.91
CA SER A 62 40.10 -11.20 17.56
C SER A 62 39.73 -10.34 18.76
N GLU A 63 40.50 -10.53 19.83
CA GLU A 63 40.44 -9.90 21.13
C GLU A 63 40.72 -8.39 21.05
N HIS A 64 39.70 -7.55 21.26
CA HIS A 64 39.72 -6.21 21.92
C HIS A 64 38.34 -5.55 21.71
N PRO A 65 37.77 -4.87 22.73
CA PRO A 65 36.37 -4.42 22.72
C PRO A 65 36.23 -3.12 21.91
N GLY A 66 36.37 -3.22 20.59
CA GLY A 66 35.89 -2.20 19.68
C GLY A 66 34.40 -2.39 19.52
N HIS A 67 33.59 -1.56 20.19
CA HIS A 67 32.13 -1.61 20.07
C HIS A 67 31.74 -1.69 18.60
N THR A 68 31.08 -2.78 18.23
CA THR A 68 30.52 -2.89 16.89
C THR A 68 29.53 -1.74 16.69
N LEU A 69 29.36 -1.27 15.46
CA LEU A 69 28.34 -0.24 15.16
C LEU A 69 26.95 -0.63 15.69
N ILE A 70 26.68 -1.94 15.77
CA ILE A 70 25.47 -2.51 16.35
C ILE A 70 25.40 -2.28 17.87
N GLU A 71 26.50 -2.43 18.61
CA GLU A 71 26.55 -2.09 20.04
C GLU A 71 26.41 -0.58 20.27
N GLN A 72 27.04 0.26 19.45
CA GLN A 72 26.88 1.72 19.55
C GLN A 72 25.45 2.15 19.23
N ILE A 73 24.81 1.55 18.23
CA ILE A 73 23.40 1.79 17.91
C ILE A 73 22.51 1.32 19.07
N ALA A 74 22.78 0.14 19.63
CA ALA A 74 22.02 -0.37 20.77
C ALA A 74 22.19 0.49 22.03
N GLU A 75 23.39 0.99 22.30
CA GLU A 75 23.66 1.91 23.42
C GLU A 75 22.98 3.27 23.20
N LEU A 76 23.05 3.82 21.99
CA LEU A 76 22.34 5.06 21.63
C LEU A 76 20.82 4.90 21.73
N GLU A 77 20.25 3.80 21.24
CA GLU A 77 18.82 3.49 21.40
C GLU A 77 18.42 3.32 22.86
N SER A 78 19.29 2.73 23.69
CA SER A 78 19.04 2.60 25.13
C SER A 78 19.05 3.97 25.80
N SER A 79 20.00 4.84 25.45
CA SER A 79 20.11 6.19 25.97
C SER A 79 18.91 7.05 25.57
N GLN A 80 18.45 6.91 24.32
CA GLN A 80 17.24 7.55 23.82
C GLN A 80 16.00 7.11 24.61
N ARG A 81 15.86 5.80 24.88
CA ARG A 81 14.76 5.27 25.70
C ARG A 81 14.78 5.80 27.13
N VAL A 82 15.96 5.97 27.73
CA VAL A 82 16.09 6.57 29.08
C VAL A 82 15.67 8.04 29.05
N ILE A 83 16.13 8.81 28.06
CA ILE A 83 15.78 10.23 27.91
C ILE A 83 14.27 10.40 27.67
N GLU A 84 13.65 9.57 26.82
CA GLU A 84 12.21 9.59 26.58
C GLU A 84 11.41 9.28 27.86
N SER A 85 11.87 8.32 28.68
CA SER A 85 11.24 8.01 29.96
C SER A 85 11.34 9.18 30.95
N GLN A 86 12.49 9.85 31.01
CA GLN A 86 12.68 11.05 31.83
C GLN A 86 11.82 12.23 31.34
N ALA A 87 11.73 12.44 30.03
CA ALA A 87 10.87 13.46 29.43
C ALA A 87 9.40 13.20 29.76
N LYS A 88 8.92 11.96 29.63
CA LYS A 88 7.55 11.58 30.03
C LYS A 88 7.30 11.90 31.51
N LYS A 89 8.19 11.50 32.41
CA LYS A 89 8.07 11.80 33.85
C LYS A 89 8.04 13.31 34.12
N CYS A 90 8.86 14.09 33.42
CA CYS A 90 8.88 15.56 33.53
C CYS A 90 7.56 16.18 33.05
N VAL A 91 7.03 15.74 31.90
CA VAL A 91 5.74 16.19 31.38
C VAL A 91 4.60 15.86 32.34
N TYR A 92 4.53 14.63 32.86
CA TYR A 92 3.51 14.27 33.86
C TYR A 92 3.62 15.09 35.14
N SER A 93 4.84 15.35 35.61
CA SER A 93 5.07 16.21 36.79
C SER A 93 4.61 17.65 36.53
N ASN A 94 4.92 18.21 35.35
CA ASN A 94 4.51 19.56 34.98
C ASN A 94 3.00 19.68 34.77
N LEU A 95 2.37 18.66 34.17
CA LEU A 95 0.92 18.62 33.97
C LEU A 95 0.19 18.53 35.32
N ASN A 96 0.70 17.71 36.25
CA ASN A 96 0.16 17.63 37.61
C ASN A 96 0.37 18.95 38.39
N LYS A 97 1.51 19.63 38.23
CA LYS A 97 1.73 20.97 38.80
C LYS A 97 0.76 22.00 38.19
N SER A 98 0.50 21.94 36.88
CA SER A 98 -0.44 22.82 36.19
C SER A 98 -1.88 22.58 36.65
N LEU A 99 -2.30 21.32 36.82
CA LEU A 99 -3.59 20.96 37.40
C LEU A 99 -3.74 21.44 38.85
N LYS A 100 -2.68 21.32 39.66
CA LYS A 100 -2.67 21.82 41.04
C LYS A 100 -2.70 23.35 41.14
N LEU A 101 -2.10 24.06 40.18
CA LEU A 101 -2.11 25.53 40.12
C LEU A 101 -3.45 26.08 39.61
N ASN A 102 -4.23 25.25 38.90
CA ASN A 102 -5.52 25.66 38.38
C ASN A 102 -6.55 25.72 39.53
N LYS A 103 -6.79 26.94 40.04
CA LYS A 103 -7.75 27.21 41.12
C LYS A 103 -9.13 26.64 40.83
N VAL A 104 -9.60 26.76 39.59
CA VAL A 104 -10.92 26.26 39.16
C VAL A 104 -11.04 24.74 39.33
N TYR A 105 -9.96 24.00 39.05
CA TYR A 105 -9.96 22.54 39.23
C TYR A 105 -10.04 22.16 40.72
N ASN A 106 -9.25 22.81 41.58
CA ASN A 106 -9.32 22.55 43.01
C ASN A 106 -10.67 22.97 43.61
N ASP A 107 -11.26 24.06 43.13
CA ASP A 107 -12.59 24.50 43.54
C ASP A 107 -13.65 23.46 43.16
N CYS A 108 -13.67 22.96 41.91
CA CYS A 108 -14.57 21.88 41.51
C CYS A 108 -14.37 20.58 42.32
N VAL A 109 -13.12 20.20 42.62
CA VAL A 109 -12.84 19.00 43.42
C VAL A 109 -13.28 19.18 44.88
N SER A 110 -13.13 20.38 45.44
CA SER A 110 -13.59 20.68 46.79
C SER A 110 -15.12 20.74 46.90
N MET A 111 -15.80 21.29 45.89
CA MET A 111 -17.26 21.23 45.78
C MET A 111 -17.74 19.79 45.70
N PHE A 112 -17.14 18.97 44.83
CA PHE A 112 -17.48 17.54 44.73
C PHE A 112 -17.25 16.79 46.04
N ARG A 113 -16.14 17.08 46.75
CA ARG A 113 -15.89 16.48 48.07
C ARG A 113 -16.89 16.92 49.13
N ASN A 114 -17.31 18.19 49.11
CA ASN A 114 -18.34 18.68 50.02
C ASN A 114 -19.69 18.04 49.72
N ASP A 115 -20.11 18.00 48.46
CA ASP A 115 -21.37 17.35 48.05
C ASP A 115 -21.38 15.86 48.43
N PHE A 116 -20.23 15.19 48.28
CA PHE A 116 -20.08 13.79 48.68
C PHE A 116 -20.13 13.59 50.21
N ASN A 117 -19.54 14.52 50.98
CA ASN A 117 -19.59 14.48 52.44
C ASN A 117 -20.98 14.84 52.98
N GLU A 118 -21.69 15.78 52.35
CA GLU A 118 -23.10 16.06 52.66
C GLU A 118 -23.98 14.83 52.40
N CYS A 119 -23.76 14.12 51.30
CA CYS A 119 -24.47 12.86 51.03
C CYS A 119 -24.18 11.79 52.10
N ARG A 120 -22.94 11.76 52.61
CA ARG A 120 -22.54 10.83 53.67
C ARG A 120 -23.17 11.19 55.02
N GLU A 121 -23.21 12.46 55.39
CA GLU A 121 -23.91 12.91 56.61
C GLU A 121 -25.42 12.75 56.50
N PHE A 122 -26.00 12.95 55.32
CA PHE A 122 -27.43 12.71 55.08
C PHE A 122 -27.78 11.22 55.21
N LEU A 123 -26.88 10.32 54.81
CA LEU A 123 -27.05 8.89 55.03
C LEU A 123 -26.88 8.54 56.52
N SER A 124 -25.85 9.05 57.21
CA SER A 124 -25.65 8.71 58.64
C SER A 124 -26.77 9.25 59.54
N THR A 125 -27.27 10.45 59.29
CA THR A 125 -28.36 11.06 60.08
C THR A 125 -29.72 10.39 59.84
N ASN A 126 -29.96 9.83 58.66
CA ASN A 126 -31.17 9.06 58.38
C ASN A 126 -31.10 7.63 58.93
N PHE A 127 -29.90 7.03 58.99
CA PHE A 127 -29.71 5.71 59.60
C PHE A 127 -29.65 5.72 61.14
N SER A 128 -29.14 6.78 61.77
CA SER A 128 -29.15 6.90 63.23
C SER A 128 -30.55 7.13 63.81
N LYS A 129 -31.43 7.84 63.08
CA LYS A 129 -32.85 8.04 63.46
C LYS A 129 -33.68 6.75 63.41
N THR A 130 -33.25 5.75 62.64
CA THR A 130 -33.88 4.42 62.60
C THR A 130 -33.44 3.49 63.73
N GLU A 131 -32.31 3.75 64.39
CA GLU A 131 -31.80 2.89 65.46
C GLU A 131 -32.38 3.27 66.84
N ASP A 132 -32.53 4.56 67.15
CA ASP A 132 -33.07 5.03 68.44
C ASP A 132 -34.60 4.84 68.59
N ALA A 133 -35.34 4.60 67.50
CA ALA A 133 -36.79 4.41 67.52
C ALA A 133 -37.23 2.93 67.55
N MET A 134 -36.29 1.98 67.44
CA MET A 134 -36.62 0.55 67.31
C MET A 134 -36.74 -0.22 68.64
N ASP A 135 -36.35 0.37 69.78
CA ASP A 135 -36.22 -0.39 71.04
C ASP A 135 -37.41 -0.26 72.02
N THR A 136 -38.45 0.54 71.75
CA THR A 136 -39.53 0.78 72.74
C THR A 136 -40.99 0.64 72.30
N GLN A 137 -41.30 0.24 71.05
CA GLN A 137 -42.70 0.08 70.62
C GLN A 137 -43.02 -1.21 69.83
N GLN A 138 -42.22 -2.27 69.98
CA GLN A 138 -42.65 -3.63 69.61
C GLN A 138 -43.77 -4.09 70.56
N LYS A 139 -45.05 -3.82 70.22
CA LYS A 139 -46.20 -4.73 70.47
C LYS A 139 -47.59 -4.26 70.04
N SER A 140 -47.79 -3.04 69.49
CA SER A 140 -49.15 -2.54 69.28
C SER A 140 -49.59 -2.23 67.83
N GLU A 141 -48.71 -2.15 66.84
CA GLU A 141 -49.10 -1.57 65.53
C GLU A 141 -48.95 -2.52 64.34
N GLU A 142 -48.65 -3.80 64.55
CA GLU A 142 -48.41 -4.77 63.46
C GLU A 142 -49.63 -5.06 62.58
N SER A 143 -50.83 -4.64 62.98
CA SER A 143 -52.06 -4.74 62.18
C SER A 143 -52.35 -3.52 61.29
N ASN A 144 -51.74 -2.35 61.53
CA ASN A 144 -52.11 -1.11 60.83
C ASN A 144 -51.24 -0.81 59.59
N TRP A 145 -50.02 -1.36 59.51
CA TRP A 145 -49.10 -1.09 58.38
C TRP A 145 -49.46 -1.84 57.09
N LYS A 146 -50.17 -2.98 57.19
CA LYS A 146 -50.58 -3.75 56.00
C LYS A 146 -51.72 -3.08 55.21
N ASP A 147 -52.57 -2.31 55.88
CA ASP A 147 -53.66 -1.57 55.24
C ASP A 147 -53.19 -0.19 54.71
N LEU A 148 -52.18 0.42 55.35
CA LEU A 148 -51.54 1.65 54.88
C LEU A 148 -50.62 1.43 53.66
N LEU A 149 -50.00 0.25 53.50
CA LEU A 149 -49.20 -0.07 52.31
C LEU A 149 -50.05 -0.31 51.04
N LYS A 150 -51.37 -0.53 51.17
CA LYS A 150 -52.26 -0.71 50.02
C LYS A 150 -52.89 0.59 49.52
N THR A 151 -52.82 1.68 50.28
CA THR A 151 -53.66 2.87 50.03
C THR A 151 -52.89 4.18 50.01
N GLN A 152 -51.63 4.24 49.54
CA GLN A 152 -51.12 5.52 49.04
C GLN A 152 -49.97 5.36 48.05
N HIS A 153 -50.30 5.75 46.81
CA HIS A 153 -49.47 6.06 45.64
C HIS A 153 -47.94 6.02 45.86
N GLN A 154 -47.17 5.22 45.12
CA GLN A 154 -46.71 5.62 43.78
C GLN A 154 -46.05 4.44 43.01
N TYR A 155 -46.84 3.46 42.56
CA TYR A 155 -46.35 2.34 41.74
C TYR A 155 -45.87 2.73 40.32
N SER A 156 -46.18 3.93 39.83
CA SER A 156 -45.81 4.36 38.46
C SER A 156 -44.34 4.79 38.30
N LYS A 157 -43.68 5.28 39.35
CA LYS A 157 -42.29 5.80 39.24
C LYS A 157 -41.25 4.70 39.43
N HIS A 158 -41.54 3.69 40.26
CA HIS A 158 -40.63 2.59 40.53
C HIS A 158 -40.48 1.64 39.33
N GLU A 159 -41.54 1.44 38.55
CA GLU A 159 -41.48 0.63 37.32
C GLU A 159 -40.63 1.31 36.25
N GLN A 160 -40.80 2.62 36.04
CA GLN A 160 -39.94 3.43 35.14
C GLN A 160 -38.48 3.54 35.63
N LEU A 161 -38.24 3.61 36.95
CA LEU A 161 -36.89 3.62 37.53
C LEU A 161 -36.23 2.23 37.47
N GLN A 162 -36.99 1.15 37.59
CA GLN A 162 -36.50 -0.21 37.40
C GLN A 162 -36.24 -0.49 35.91
N GLU A 163 -37.12 -0.10 35.00
CA GLU A 163 -36.89 -0.17 33.55
C GLU A 163 -35.68 0.67 33.15
N ASN A 164 -35.49 1.88 33.70
CA ASN A 164 -34.29 2.67 33.44
C ASN A 164 -33.02 2.04 34.03
N ARG A 165 -33.09 1.42 35.22
CA ARG A 165 -31.94 0.72 35.80
C ARG A 165 -31.61 -0.57 35.05
N GLN A 166 -32.62 -1.29 34.56
CA GLN A 166 -32.47 -2.48 33.72
C GLN A 166 -31.98 -2.11 32.32
N SER A 167 -32.49 -1.04 31.72
CA SER A 167 -32.00 -0.50 30.46
C SER A 167 -30.56 -0.02 30.60
N SER A 168 -30.25 0.69 31.68
CA SER A 168 -28.88 1.15 31.97
C SER A 168 -27.93 -0.01 32.26
N SER A 169 -28.38 -1.07 32.96
CA SER A 169 -27.55 -2.25 33.19
C SER A 169 -27.34 -3.08 31.92
N VAL A 170 -28.36 -3.18 31.06
CA VAL A 170 -28.26 -3.83 29.74
C VAL A 170 -27.32 -3.03 28.84
N ILE A 171 -27.43 -1.70 28.80
CA ILE A 171 -26.50 -0.82 28.07
C ILE A 171 -25.08 -1.01 28.59
N LEU A 172 -24.86 -0.99 29.91
CA LEU A 172 -23.54 -1.22 30.49
C LEU A 172 -22.97 -2.61 30.11
N SER A 173 -23.80 -3.66 30.12
CA SER A 173 -23.38 -5.01 29.75
C SER A 173 -23.08 -5.19 28.25
N LYS A 174 -23.61 -4.30 27.41
CA LYS A 174 -23.43 -4.31 25.96
C LYS A 174 -22.53 -3.17 25.47
N MET A 175 -22.01 -2.35 26.38
CA MET A 175 -21.16 -1.21 26.09
C MET A 175 -19.88 -1.66 25.40
N ASP A 176 -19.29 -2.77 25.85
CA ASP A 176 -18.09 -3.36 25.24
C ASP A 176 -18.35 -3.76 23.78
N ASN A 177 -19.47 -4.45 23.50
CA ASN A 177 -19.83 -4.83 22.13
C ASN A 177 -20.13 -3.62 21.23
N ILE A 178 -20.67 -2.54 21.80
CA ILE A 178 -20.90 -1.28 21.06
C ILE A 178 -19.56 -0.60 20.79
N MET A 179 -18.64 -0.63 21.75
CA MET A 179 -17.28 -0.12 21.60
C MET A 179 -16.54 -0.86 20.49
N ASP A 180 -16.61 -2.20 20.46
CA ASP A 180 -16.03 -3.02 19.40
C ASP A 180 -16.51 -2.59 18.00
N ILE A 181 -17.81 -2.29 17.85
CA ILE A 181 -18.37 -1.81 16.57
C ILE A 181 -17.84 -0.42 16.21
N LEU A 182 -17.68 0.46 17.19
CA LEU A 182 -17.15 1.81 17.01
C LEU A 182 -15.64 1.81 16.72
N GLU A 183 -14.91 0.75 17.09
CA GLU A 183 -13.49 0.58 16.81
C GLU A 183 -13.23 0.04 15.39
N LEU A 184 -14.22 -0.55 14.71
CA LEU A 184 -14.07 -1.12 13.36
C LEU A 184 -13.50 -0.13 12.31
N PRO A 185 -13.88 1.16 12.25
CA PRO A 185 -13.26 2.13 11.34
C PRO A 185 -11.79 2.37 11.65
N ALA A 186 -11.42 2.49 12.92
CA ALA A 186 -10.03 2.70 13.34
C ALA A 186 -9.18 1.47 13.02
N LEU A 187 -9.72 0.27 13.24
CA LEU A 187 -9.10 -0.99 12.85
C LEU A 187 -8.92 -1.09 11.33
N ALA A 188 -9.95 -0.71 10.55
CA ALA A 188 -9.86 -0.69 9.10
C ALA A 188 -8.74 0.25 8.62
N ASN A 189 -8.62 1.46 9.18
CA ASN A 189 -7.54 2.40 8.87
C ASN A 189 -6.16 1.79 9.17
N ALA A 190 -6.00 1.15 10.33
CA ALA A 190 -4.77 0.47 10.70
C ALA A 190 -4.41 -0.68 9.73
N CYS A 191 -5.38 -1.50 9.32
CA CYS A 191 -5.19 -2.55 8.33
C CYS A 191 -4.74 -2.00 6.97
N VAL A 192 -5.32 -0.88 6.51
CA VAL A 192 -4.96 -0.24 5.24
C VAL A 192 -3.52 0.29 5.27
N LYS A 193 -3.12 0.95 6.37
CA LYS A 193 -1.76 1.50 6.54
C LYS A 193 -0.71 0.40 6.67
N THR A 194 -1.04 -0.72 7.31
CA THR A 194 -0.11 -1.84 7.52
C THR A 194 -0.06 -2.80 6.32
N GLY A 195 -0.94 -2.67 5.33
CA GLY A 195 -0.98 -3.52 4.13
C GLY A 195 -1.73 -4.85 4.31
N HIS A 196 -2.45 -5.02 5.42
CA HIS A 196 -3.31 -6.18 5.72
C HIS A 196 -4.67 -6.04 5.02
N TYR A 197 -4.65 -6.11 3.68
CA TYR A 197 -5.83 -5.84 2.86
C TYR A 197 -6.90 -6.93 2.95
N ALA A 198 -6.56 -8.18 3.26
CA ALA A 198 -7.52 -9.27 3.34
C ALA A 198 -8.50 -9.07 4.52
N GLU A 199 -7.94 -8.74 5.67
CA GLU A 199 -8.63 -8.45 6.91
C GLU A 199 -9.50 -7.20 6.76
N CYS A 200 -9.01 -6.17 6.06
CA CYS A 200 -9.78 -4.98 5.73
C CYS A 200 -11.03 -5.32 4.88
N VAL A 201 -10.91 -6.24 3.90
CA VAL A 201 -12.07 -6.73 3.11
C VAL A 201 -13.10 -7.41 4.01
N GLU A 202 -12.65 -8.18 4.99
CA GLU A 202 -13.54 -8.90 5.91
C GLU A 202 -14.30 -7.92 6.81
N ILE A 203 -13.61 -6.93 7.38
CA ILE A 203 -14.20 -5.83 8.16
C ILE A 203 -15.24 -5.09 7.33
N ALA A 204 -14.90 -4.72 6.09
CA ALA A 204 -15.82 -4.08 5.15
C ALA A 204 -17.09 -4.92 4.92
N SER A 205 -16.93 -6.24 4.73
CA SER A 205 -18.06 -7.15 4.53
C SER A 205 -18.93 -7.27 5.78
N HIS A 206 -18.32 -7.25 6.97
CA HIS A 206 -19.00 -7.35 8.25
C HIS A 206 -19.83 -6.09 8.53
N VAL A 207 -19.22 -4.90 8.41
CA VAL A 207 -19.89 -3.61 8.60
C VAL A 207 -21.02 -3.43 7.59
N ARG A 208 -20.84 -3.88 6.34
CA ARG A 208 -21.91 -3.85 5.34
C ARG A 208 -23.08 -4.76 5.71
N ARG A 209 -22.82 -5.97 6.22
CA ARG A 209 -23.89 -6.86 6.74
C ARG A 209 -24.57 -6.28 7.98
N LEU A 210 -23.83 -5.54 8.80
CA LEU A 210 -24.36 -4.87 9.98
C LEU A 210 -25.31 -3.73 9.59
N SER A 211 -24.92 -2.89 8.63
CA SER A 211 -25.74 -1.80 8.10
C SER A 211 -27.06 -2.30 7.48
N ILE A 212 -27.01 -3.40 6.72
CA ILE A 212 -28.22 -4.01 6.14
C ILE A 212 -29.17 -4.54 7.22
N ARG A 213 -28.64 -5.10 8.31
CA ARG A 213 -29.47 -5.66 9.39
C ARG A 213 -30.04 -4.62 10.34
N TYR A 214 -29.37 -3.47 10.48
CA TYR A 214 -29.72 -2.43 11.45
C TYR A 214 -29.81 -1.07 10.75
N SER A 215 -30.64 -0.98 9.69
CA SER A 215 -30.82 0.23 8.89
C SER A 215 -31.30 1.44 9.69
N ASP A 216 -31.99 1.20 10.81
CA ASP A 216 -32.69 2.22 11.58
C ASP A 216 -31.74 2.96 12.55
N ILE A 217 -30.50 2.48 12.71
CA ILE A 217 -29.53 3.04 13.67
C ILE A 217 -28.53 3.95 12.95
N ALA A 218 -28.61 5.26 13.20
CA ALA A 218 -27.74 6.27 12.59
C ALA A 218 -26.23 6.06 12.89
N ILE A 219 -25.89 5.50 14.06
CA ILE A 219 -24.49 5.21 14.43
C ILE A 219 -23.89 4.14 13.50
N VAL A 220 -24.65 3.10 13.18
CA VAL A 220 -24.19 2.01 12.29
C VAL A 220 -23.98 2.55 10.87
N GLN A 221 -24.85 3.44 10.40
CA GLN A 221 -24.68 4.11 9.11
C GLN A 221 -23.42 4.98 9.08
N ARG A 222 -23.11 5.69 10.18
CA ARG A 222 -21.87 6.47 10.30
C ARG A 222 -20.62 5.59 10.28
N VAL A 223 -20.63 4.49 11.03
CA VAL A 223 -19.55 3.49 11.02
C VAL A 223 -19.34 2.92 9.61
N GLU A 224 -20.42 2.63 8.88
CA GLU A 224 -20.30 2.20 7.48
C GLU A 224 -19.66 3.27 6.60
N HIS A 225 -20.09 4.53 6.73
CA HIS A 225 -19.52 5.64 5.97
C HIS A 225 -18.03 5.79 6.23
N ASP A 226 -17.61 5.78 7.49
CA ASP A 226 -16.20 5.95 7.87
C ASP A 226 -15.35 4.79 7.34
N VAL A 227 -15.84 3.55 7.42
CA VAL A 227 -15.16 2.37 6.83
C VAL A 227 -15.10 2.46 5.29
N GLN A 228 -16.14 3.01 4.64
CA GLN A 228 -16.13 3.22 3.18
C GLN A 228 -15.09 4.26 2.75
N LEU A 229 -14.80 5.27 3.57
CA LEU A 229 -13.72 6.23 3.30
C LEU A 229 -12.36 5.55 3.34
N GLU A 230 -12.09 4.73 4.35
CA GLU A 230 -10.84 3.97 4.48
C GLU A 230 -10.67 2.97 3.32
N ILE A 231 -11.76 2.33 2.90
CA ILE A 231 -11.78 1.46 1.72
C ILE A 231 -11.41 2.20 0.45
N ARG A 232 -11.84 3.45 0.28
CA ARG A 232 -11.48 4.25 -0.90
C ARG A 232 -9.98 4.49 -0.96
N GLU A 233 -9.36 4.79 0.18
CA GLU A 233 -7.91 4.94 0.29
C GLU A 233 -7.20 3.61 -0.01
N MET A 234 -7.72 2.50 0.49
CA MET A 234 -7.21 1.17 0.13
C MET A 234 -7.27 0.92 -1.39
N VAL A 235 -8.39 1.22 -2.06
CA VAL A 235 -8.53 1.02 -3.51
C VAL A 235 -7.51 1.86 -4.28
N ASN A 236 -7.29 3.11 -3.87
CA ASN A 236 -6.26 3.98 -4.45
C ASN A 236 -4.85 3.38 -4.26
N GLY A 237 -4.55 2.87 -3.06
CA GLY A 237 -3.30 2.18 -2.76
C GLY A 237 -3.11 0.92 -3.60
N LEU A 238 -4.14 0.08 -3.74
CA LEU A 238 -4.11 -1.13 -4.56
C LEU A 238 -3.92 -0.82 -6.05
N ILE A 239 -4.55 0.23 -6.59
CA ILE A 239 -4.35 0.66 -7.98
C ILE A 239 -2.91 1.16 -8.19
N ARG A 240 -2.33 1.88 -7.23
CA ARG A 240 -0.92 2.29 -7.28
C ARG A 240 0.01 1.08 -7.26
N LEU A 241 -0.27 0.08 -6.42
CA LEU A 241 0.48 -1.18 -6.40
C LEU A 241 0.35 -1.96 -7.72
N LEU A 242 -0.81 -1.95 -8.40
CA LEU A 242 -0.94 -2.56 -9.72
C LEU A 242 -0.10 -1.89 -10.82
N ASN A 243 0.34 -0.64 -10.59
CA ASN A 243 1.22 0.10 -11.49
C ASN A 243 2.71 -0.18 -11.23
N THR A 244 3.08 -0.98 -10.21
CA THR A 244 4.46 -1.37 -9.93
C THR A 244 4.75 -2.78 -10.44
N ASP A 245 6.03 -3.16 -10.48
CA ASP A 245 6.40 -4.53 -10.80
C ASP A 245 5.96 -5.48 -9.68
N LEU A 246 5.12 -6.45 -10.01
CA LEU A 246 4.51 -7.37 -9.06
C LEU A 246 4.48 -8.79 -9.62
N ARG A 247 4.71 -9.75 -8.73
CA ARG A 247 4.51 -11.18 -9.04
C ARG A 247 3.04 -11.44 -9.39
N GLN A 248 2.82 -12.36 -10.33
CA GLN A 248 1.48 -12.77 -10.79
C GLN A 248 0.54 -13.14 -9.64
N SER A 249 1.04 -13.82 -8.61
CA SER A 249 0.24 -14.19 -7.43
C SER A 249 -0.27 -12.98 -6.64
N SER A 250 0.53 -11.92 -6.52
CA SER A 250 0.13 -10.67 -5.87
C SER A 250 -0.92 -9.93 -6.68
N ILE A 251 -0.76 -9.89 -8.01
CA ILE A 251 -1.73 -9.27 -8.93
C ILE A 251 -3.10 -9.96 -8.79
N ILE A 252 -3.14 -11.30 -8.80
CA ILE A 252 -4.37 -12.07 -8.64
C ILE A 252 -5.04 -11.74 -7.30
N LYS A 253 -4.29 -11.68 -6.20
CA LYS A 253 -4.81 -11.31 -4.88
C LYS A 253 -5.41 -9.90 -4.87
N ILE A 254 -4.70 -8.92 -5.41
CA ILE A 254 -5.16 -7.53 -5.48
C ILE A 254 -6.46 -7.43 -6.29
N VAL A 255 -6.51 -8.05 -7.48
CA VAL A 255 -7.73 -8.05 -8.31
C VAL A 255 -8.87 -8.78 -7.60
N THR A 256 -8.59 -9.84 -6.84
CA THR A 256 -9.58 -10.53 -6.02
C THR A 256 -10.14 -9.65 -4.91
N TYR A 257 -9.29 -8.87 -4.23
CA TYR A 257 -9.72 -7.89 -3.23
C TYR A 257 -10.58 -6.79 -3.86
N LEU A 258 -10.16 -6.23 -5.00
CA LEU A 258 -10.93 -5.23 -5.74
C LEU A 258 -12.30 -5.77 -6.18
N LYS A 259 -12.39 -7.05 -6.56
CA LYS A 259 -13.65 -7.72 -6.89
C LYS A 259 -14.59 -7.84 -5.69
N ARG A 260 -14.07 -7.95 -4.46
CA ARG A 260 -14.84 -8.14 -3.22
C ARG A 260 -15.28 -6.85 -2.52
N ILE A 261 -14.54 -5.74 -2.68
CA ILE A 261 -14.69 -4.55 -1.82
C ILE A 261 -15.69 -3.50 -2.34
N GLY A 262 -16.26 -3.69 -3.53
CA GLY A 262 -17.57 -3.09 -3.84
C GLY A 262 -17.69 -1.56 -3.95
N PRO A 263 -16.80 -0.82 -4.65
CA PRO A 263 -17.29 0.22 -5.56
C PRO A 263 -17.93 -0.39 -6.83
N PHE A 264 -17.64 -1.67 -7.12
CA PHE A 264 -18.13 -2.38 -8.32
C PHE A 264 -19.37 -3.23 -8.07
N GLN A 265 -19.68 -3.60 -6.83
CA GLN A 265 -20.71 -4.62 -6.59
C GLN A 265 -22.13 -4.06 -6.41
N LYS A 266 -22.32 -2.74 -6.18
CA LYS A 266 -23.65 -2.18 -5.82
C LYS A 266 -24.04 -0.80 -6.38
N ARG A 267 -23.26 -0.09 -7.22
CA ARG A 267 -23.59 1.32 -7.56
C ARG A 267 -24.74 1.54 -8.58
N PHE A 268 -25.50 0.51 -8.95
CA PHE A 268 -26.62 0.64 -9.90
C PHE A 268 -27.99 0.16 -9.39
N LYS A 269 -28.16 -0.10 -8.08
CA LYS A 269 -29.50 -0.44 -7.53
C LYS A 269 -30.39 0.77 -7.19
N GLU A 270 -29.94 2.00 -7.40
CA GLU A 270 -30.73 3.20 -7.04
C GLU A 270 -31.47 3.86 -8.21
N GLN A 271 -31.49 3.29 -9.44
CA GLN A 271 -32.23 3.93 -10.55
C GLN A 271 -33.15 3.06 -11.41
N GLU A 272 -33.31 1.75 -11.17
CA GLU A 272 -34.33 0.98 -11.88
C GLU A 272 -35.16 0.11 -10.92
N GLU A 273 -36.13 0.75 -10.28
CA GLU A 273 -37.41 0.09 -10.02
C GLU A 273 -38.02 -0.28 -11.37
N ASN A 274 -37.63 -1.41 -11.96
CA ASN A 274 -38.52 -2.22 -12.80
C ASN A 274 -37.88 -3.55 -13.22
N LYS A 275 -38.54 -4.61 -12.76
CA LYS A 275 -38.70 -5.92 -13.41
C LYS A 275 -37.60 -6.97 -13.20
N LEU A 276 -38.07 -8.09 -12.65
CA LEU A 276 -37.45 -9.42 -12.57
C LEU A 276 -36.74 -9.82 -13.89
N ALA A 277 -35.42 -9.62 -13.98
CA ALA A 277 -34.57 -10.31 -14.95
C ALA A 277 -33.04 -10.25 -14.70
N GLN A 278 -32.54 -9.54 -13.68
CA GLN A 278 -31.18 -8.96 -13.75
C GLN A 278 -30.25 -9.32 -12.58
N GLU A 279 -30.09 -10.61 -12.29
CA GLU A 279 -28.96 -11.06 -11.45
C GLU A 279 -27.70 -11.40 -12.28
N LYS A 280 -27.81 -11.67 -13.58
CA LYS A 280 -26.66 -12.02 -14.44
C LYS A 280 -25.96 -10.84 -15.13
N ASP A 281 -26.64 -9.74 -15.41
CA ASP A 281 -26.02 -8.61 -16.15
C ASP A 281 -25.19 -7.68 -15.26
N THR A 282 -25.50 -7.60 -13.96
CA THR A 282 -24.79 -6.72 -13.02
C THR A 282 -23.35 -7.17 -12.76
N ASP A 283 -23.10 -8.48 -12.78
CA ASP A 283 -21.76 -9.07 -12.63
C ASP A 283 -20.87 -8.82 -13.85
N LEU A 284 -21.46 -8.75 -15.05
CA LEU A 284 -20.73 -8.52 -16.31
C LEU A 284 -20.19 -7.08 -16.39
N VAL A 285 -21.01 -6.07 -16.05
CA VAL A 285 -20.59 -4.65 -16.08
C VAL A 285 -19.49 -4.36 -15.06
N SER A 286 -19.55 -5.01 -13.90
CA SER A 286 -18.55 -4.91 -12.83
C SER A 286 -17.21 -5.53 -13.22
N ASN A 287 -17.25 -6.68 -13.91
CA ASN A 287 -16.05 -7.32 -14.45
C ASN A 287 -15.44 -6.52 -15.61
N GLU A 288 -16.25 -5.93 -16.50
CA GLU A 288 -15.74 -5.12 -17.61
C GLU A 288 -14.96 -3.89 -17.11
N PHE A 289 -15.48 -3.21 -16.08
CA PHE A 289 -14.78 -2.06 -15.50
C PHE A 289 -13.47 -2.48 -14.81
N LEU A 290 -13.47 -3.62 -14.12
CA LEU A 290 -12.27 -4.17 -13.50
C LEU A 290 -11.21 -4.58 -14.54
N GLN A 291 -11.64 -5.17 -15.67
CA GLN A 291 -10.79 -5.48 -16.82
C GLN A 291 -10.17 -4.20 -17.41
N LYS A 292 -10.97 -3.13 -17.57
CA LYS A 292 -10.51 -1.82 -18.02
C LYS A 292 -9.49 -1.20 -17.05
N ILE A 293 -9.74 -1.24 -15.74
CA ILE A 293 -8.79 -0.76 -14.72
C ILE A 293 -7.49 -1.55 -14.82
N PHE A 294 -7.57 -2.88 -14.85
CA PHE A 294 -6.41 -3.74 -14.91
C PHE A 294 -5.54 -3.41 -16.13
N LEU A 295 -6.12 -3.38 -17.33
CA LEU A 295 -5.38 -3.08 -18.56
C LEU A 295 -4.82 -1.64 -18.56
N LYS A 296 -5.55 -0.66 -18.01
CA LYS A 296 -5.05 0.70 -17.85
C LYS A 296 -3.86 0.78 -16.89
N SER A 297 -3.94 0.11 -15.75
CA SER A 297 -2.84 0.04 -14.77
C SER A 297 -1.61 -0.65 -15.37
N ARG A 298 -1.81 -1.74 -16.11
CA ARG A 298 -0.71 -2.43 -16.80
C ARG A 298 -0.10 -1.60 -17.93
N TYR A 299 -0.92 -0.81 -18.66
CA TYR A 299 -0.41 0.15 -19.63
C TYR A 299 0.45 1.23 -18.97
N GLN A 300 0.02 1.75 -17.82
CA GLN A 300 0.80 2.73 -17.06
C GLN A 300 2.11 2.12 -16.55
N PHE A 301 2.09 0.90 -16.04
CA PHE A 301 3.28 0.16 -15.64
C PHE A 301 4.28 0.02 -16.79
N ILE A 302 3.84 -0.46 -17.96
CA ILE A 302 4.70 -0.59 -19.14
C ILE A 302 5.25 0.77 -19.57
N SER A 303 4.45 1.83 -19.49
CA SER A 303 4.90 3.19 -19.81
C SER A 303 6.00 3.66 -18.85
N ASN A 304 5.83 3.43 -17.55
CA ASN A 304 6.84 3.77 -16.55
C ASN A 304 8.15 2.97 -16.76
N GLU A 305 8.06 1.68 -17.09
CA GLU A 305 9.24 0.84 -17.40
C GLU A 305 9.98 1.34 -18.66
N LEU A 306 9.27 1.89 -19.64
CA LEU A 306 9.89 2.54 -20.79
C LEU A 306 10.58 3.85 -20.42
N ASP A 307 10.03 4.60 -19.46
CA ASP A 307 10.64 5.83 -18.97
C ASP A 307 11.95 5.57 -18.22
N VAL A 308 12.06 4.44 -17.53
CA VAL A 308 13.33 3.98 -16.90
C VAL A 308 14.44 3.78 -17.94
N LEU A 309 14.10 3.51 -19.20
CA LEU A 309 15.08 3.34 -20.28
C LEU A 309 15.58 4.67 -20.88
N ILE A 310 14.96 5.81 -20.55
CA ILE A 310 15.34 7.14 -21.07
C ILE A 310 16.84 7.47 -20.86
N PRO A 311 17.51 7.14 -19.74
CA PRO A 311 18.94 7.36 -19.57
C PRO A 311 19.81 6.70 -20.64
N LEU A 312 19.37 5.56 -21.22
CA LEU A 312 20.09 4.89 -22.31
C LEU A 312 20.05 5.68 -23.62
N LYS A 313 19.06 6.55 -23.80
CA LYS A 313 19.02 7.53 -24.90
C LYS A 313 20.14 8.57 -24.76
N LYS A 314 20.51 8.92 -23.53
CA LYS A 314 21.55 9.92 -23.22
C LYS A 314 22.98 9.35 -23.34
N SER A 315 23.16 8.04 -23.13
CA SER A 315 24.48 7.36 -23.22
C SER A 315 24.93 7.04 -24.66
N ASN A 316 24.34 7.68 -25.67
CA ASN A 316 24.67 7.52 -27.10
C ASN A 316 24.51 6.09 -27.66
N SER A 317 23.75 5.22 -26.96
CA SER A 317 23.50 3.82 -27.35
C SER A 317 22.03 3.60 -27.76
N ILE A 318 21.54 4.44 -28.68
CA ILE A 318 20.15 4.46 -29.16
C ILE A 318 19.71 3.10 -29.71
N ASP A 319 20.62 2.36 -30.34
CA ASP A 319 20.36 1.00 -30.84
C ASP A 319 19.98 0.04 -29.70
N ASN A 320 20.68 0.10 -28.57
CA ASN A 320 20.40 -0.74 -27.40
C ASN A 320 19.12 -0.30 -26.70
N TYR A 321 18.87 1.02 -26.63
CA TYR A 321 17.62 1.57 -26.13
C TYR A 321 16.40 1.05 -26.91
N LEU A 322 16.47 1.06 -28.24
CA LEU A 322 15.37 0.58 -29.09
C LEU A 322 15.17 -0.93 -29.00
N LYS A 323 16.26 -1.71 -29.05
CA LYS A 323 16.19 -3.18 -28.87
C LYS A 323 15.57 -3.54 -27.52
N ARG A 324 16.01 -2.87 -26.44
CA ARG A 324 15.48 -3.09 -25.09
C ARG A 324 14.02 -2.66 -24.97
N SER A 325 13.63 -1.55 -25.60
CA SER A 325 12.24 -1.08 -25.62
C SER A 325 11.30 -2.11 -26.27
N VAL A 326 11.72 -2.73 -27.38
CA VAL A 326 10.95 -3.80 -28.04
C VAL A 326 10.82 -5.02 -27.12
N GLU A 327 11.90 -5.40 -26.42
CA GLU A 327 11.89 -6.53 -25.49
C GLU A 327 10.98 -6.31 -24.27
N VAL A 328 11.09 -5.15 -23.61
CA VAL A 328 10.28 -4.76 -22.44
C VAL A 328 8.79 -4.77 -22.81
N ILE A 329 8.43 -4.18 -23.96
CA ILE A 329 7.06 -4.21 -24.46
C ILE A 329 6.60 -5.64 -24.73
N ARG A 330 7.43 -6.45 -25.40
CA ARG A 330 7.09 -7.84 -25.72
C ARG A 330 6.84 -8.66 -24.44
N GLU A 331 7.75 -8.59 -23.48
CA GLU A 331 7.71 -9.37 -22.24
C GLU A 331 6.52 -8.99 -21.37
N HIS A 332 6.38 -7.70 -21.04
CA HIS A 332 5.31 -7.25 -20.16
C HIS A 332 3.92 -7.33 -20.81
N CYS A 333 3.82 -7.13 -22.13
CA CYS A 333 2.55 -7.31 -22.83
C CYS A 333 2.15 -8.79 -22.83
N PHE A 334 3.08 -9.71 -23.13
CA PHE A 334 2.80 -11.15 -23.11
C PHE A 334 2.42 -11.62 -21.69
N GLN A 335 3.16 -11.20 -20.67
CA GLN A 335 2.83 -11.50 -19.28
C GLN A 335 1.47 -10.93 -18.88
N THR A 336 1.14 -9.71 -19.31
CA THR A 336 -0.16 -9.08 -19.02
C THR A 336 -1.31 -9.86 -19.66
N VAL A 337 -1.14 -10.38 -20.87
CA VAL A 337 -2.15 -11.22 -21.53
C VAL A 337 -2.33 -12.54 -20.79
N LEU A 338 -1.25 -13.25 -20.45
CA LEU A 338 -1.34 -14.51 -19.70
C LEU A 338 -2.00 -14.32 -18.33
N THR A 339 -1.62 -13.26 -17.61
CA THR A 339 -2.25 -12.93 -16.33
C THR A 339 -3.72 -12.56 -16.49
N PHE A 340 -4.07 -11.83 -17.56
CA PHE A 340 -5.45 -11.50 -17.88
C PHE A 340 -6.30 -12.75 -18.12
N GLU A 341 -5.84 -13.68 -18.96
CA GLU A 341 -6.53 -14.95 -19.22
C GLU A 341 -6.66 -15.82 -17.96
N SER A 342 -5.66 -15.77 -17.08
CA SER A 342 -5.69 -16.48 -15.79
C SER A 342 -6.66 -15.87 -14.77
N ILE A 343 -6.83 -14.55 -14.76
CA ILE A 343 -7.69 -13.83 -13.80
C ILE A 343 -9.15 -13.81 -14.29
N PHE A 344 -9.36 -13.74 -15.61
CA PHE A 344 -10.67 -13.70 -16.25
C PHE A 344 -10.88 -14.91 -17.18
N PRO A 345 -10.80 -16.16 -16.67
CA PRO A 345 -11.09 -17.33 -17.48
C PRO A 345 -12.59 -17.35 -17.82
N ASN A 346 -12.93 -17.46 -19.10
CA ASN A 346 -14.28 -17.61 -19.68
C ASN A 346 -15.02 -16.35 -20.19
N ASP A 347 -14.40 -15.18 -20.28
CA ASP A 347 -14.99 -14.08 -21.07
C ASP A 347 -14.65 -14.22 -22.57
N ASN A 348 -15.21 -15.25 -23.22
CA ASN A 348 -15.24 -15.36 -24.69
C ASN A 348 -16.13 -14.28 -25.36
N ASN A 349 -16.49 -13.24 -24.60
CA ASN A 349 -17.19 -12.08 -25.09
C ASN A 349 -16.32 -11.33 -26.10
N LYS A 350 -16.90 -11.04 -27.26
CA LYS A 350 -16.29 -10.21 -28.32
C LYS A 350 -15.80 -8.88 -27.75
N ALA A 351 -16.50 -8.32 -26.76
CA ALA A 351 -16.11 -7.09 -26.07
C ALA A 351 -14.76 -7.20 -25.36
N VAL A 352 -14.49 -8.32 -24.69
CA VAL A 352 -13.23 -8.53 -23.95
C VAL A 352 -12.06 -8.75 -24.90
N LYS A 353 -12.28 -9.51 -25.98
CA LYS A 353 -11.29 -9.65 -27.06
C LYS A 353 -10.99 -8.31 -27.74
N ASN A 354 -12.00 -7.48 -27.96
CA ASN A 354 -11.82 -6.12 -28.49
C ASN A 354 -11.05 -5.22 -27.53
N LEU A 355 -11.31 -5.33 -26.22
CA LEU A 355 -10.60 -4.56 -25.20
C LEU A 355 -9.12 -4.93 -25.15
N LEU A 356 -8.83 -6.24 -25.17
CA LEU A 356 -7.47 -6.76 -25.19
C LEU A 356 -6.75 -6.36 -26.49
N TYR A 357 -7.43 -6.45 -27.64
CA TYR A 357 -6.91 -5.96 -28.91
C TYR A 357 -6.62 -4.45 -28.86
N SER A 358 -7.53 -3.64 -28.29
CA SER A 358 -7.32 -2.20 -28.12
C SER A 358 -6.12 -1.89 -27.23
N PHE A 359 -5.92 -2.66 -26.16
CA PHE A 359 -4.76 -2.52 -25.27
C PHE A 359 -3.45 -2.80 -26.01
N ILE A 360 -3.35 -3.94 -26.72
CA ILE A 360 -2.15 -4.29 -27.49
C ILE A 360 -1.91 -3.23 -28.58
N ARG A 361 -2.97 -2.80 -29.26
CA ARG A 361 -2.88 -1.76 -30.29
C ARG A 361 -2.30 -0.45 -29.74
N SER A 362 -2.73 0.01 -28.56
CA SER A 362 -2.17 1.20 -27.92
C SER A 362 -0.68 1.06 -27.59
N ILE A 363 -0.27 -0.12 -27.09
CA ILE A 363 1.15 -0.41 -26.81
C ILE A 363 1.99 -0.39 -28.09
N ILE A 364 1.47 -0.98 -29.18
CA ILE A 364 2.17 -1.00 -30.46
C ILE A 364 2.27 0.38 -31.08
N TYR A 365 1.23 1.23 -30.94
CA TYR A 365 1.33 2.64 -31.33
C TYR A 365 2.42 3.35 -30.56
N ARG A 366 2.49 3.19 -29.23
CA ARG A 366 3.54 3.76 -28.40
C ARG A 366 4.93 3.30 -28.84
N LEU A 367 5.10 2.01 -29.16
CA LEU A 367 6.34 1.49 -29.72
C LEU A 367 6.69 2.15 -31.06
N CYS A 368 5.71 2.32 -31.94
CA CYS A 368 5.91 2.97 -33.24
C CYS A 368 6.31 4.45 -33.10
N GLU A 369 5.76 5.17 -32.11
CA GLU A 369 6.19 6.54 -31.80
C GLU A 369 7.65 6.58 -31.35
N ILE A 370 8.05 5.72 -30.40
CA ILE A 370 9.43 5.60 -29.93
C ILE A 370 10.38 5.30 -31.09
N LEU A 371 9.98 4.41 -32.00
CA LEU A 371 10.78 4.10 -33.19
C LEU A 371 10.89 5.31 -34.11
N LYS A 372 9.79 6.01 -34.42
CA LYS A 372 9.79 7.18 -35.31
C LYS A 372 10.73 8.29 -34.81
N GLU A 373 10.70 8.56 -33.51
CA GLU A 373 11.53 9.62 -32.91
C GLU A 373 13.02 9.33 -33.00
N ASN A 374 13.43 8.06 -32.95
CA ASN A 374 14.83 7.68 -32.82
C ASN A 374 15.40 6.96 -34.06
N TRP A 375 14.58 6.68 -35.09
CA TRP A 375 14.96 5.90 -36.28
C TRP A 375 16.10 6.49 -37.10
N SER A 376 16.19 7.82 -37.18
CA SER A 376 17.21 8.53 -37.94
C SER A 376 18.63 8.32 -37.37
N GLN A 377 18.72 7.99 -36.08
CA GLN A 377 19.98 7.83 -35.36
C GLN A 377 20.47 6.37 -35.32
N VAL A 378 19.69 5.43 -35.86
CA VAL A 378 20.01 3.99 -35.89
C VAL A 378 20.99 3.69 -37.04
N GLY A 379 22.07 2.97 -36.72
CA GLY A 379 23.04 2.51 -37.73
C GLY A 379 22.42 1.53 -38.74
N ALA A 380 22.79 1.61 -40.02
CA ALA A 380 22.20 0.79 -41.09
C ALA A 380 22.29 -0.73 -40.83
N THR A 381 23.36 -1.19 -40.18
CA THR A 381 23.57 -2.60 -39.79
C THR A 381 22.65 -3.06 -38.65
N ASN A 382 22.22 -2.16 -37.77
CA ASN A 382 21.33 -2.47 -36.66
C ASN A 382 19.84 -2.43 -37.03
N LYS A 383 19.49 -1.78 -38.15
CA LYS A 383 18.10 -1.70 -38.65
C LYS A 383 17.52 -3.08 -38.95
N ASP A 384 18.26 -3.93 -39.67
CA ASP A 384 17.78 -5.28 -40.01
C ASP A 384 17.52 -6.14 -38.76
N GLY A 385 18.38 -6.04 -37.74
CA GLY A 385 18.20 -6.71 -36.46
C GLY A 385 16.97 -6.21 -35.69
N LEU A 386 16.74 -4.89 -35.69
CA LEU A 386 15.58 -4.28 -35.06
C LEU A 386 14.27 -4.69 -35.76
N LEU A 387 14.25 -4.69 -37.10
CA LEU A 387 13.11 -5.14 -37.89
C LEU A 387 12.75 -6.60 -37.59
N LEU A 388 13.77 -7.46 -37.48
CA LEU A 388 13.57 -8.86 -37.11
C LEU A 388 12.96 -8.98 -35.70
N GLN A 389 13.45 -8.20 -34.73
CA GLN A 389 12.88 -8.16 -33.38
C GLN A 389 11.44 -7.65 -33.35
N LEU A 390 11.08 -6.66 -34.17
CA LEU A 390 9.72 -6.15 -34.29
C LEU A 390 8.76 -7.21 -34.85
N ILE A 391 9.21 -7.97 -35.85
CA ILE A 391 8.43 -9.07 -36.41
C ILE A 391 8.23 -10.17 -35.34
N TYR A 392 9.28 -10.54 -34.60
CA TYR A 392 9.13 -11.50 -33.50
C TYR A 392 8.19 -11.00 -32.41
N CYS A 393 8.27 -9.71 -32.06
CA CYS A 393 7.35 -9.08 -31.12
C CYS A 393 5.90 -9.16 -31.62
N SER A 394 5.63 -8.75 -32.86
CA SER A 394 4.30 -8.86 -33.47
C SER A 394 3.79 -10.30 -33.50
N GLN A 395 4.65 -11.28 -33.77
CA GLN A 395 4.25 -12.68 -33.82
C GLN A 395 3.94 -13.24 -32.43
N SER A 396 4.72 -12.87 -31.39
CA SER A 396 4.41 -13.25 -30.02
C SER A 396 3.07 -12.70 -29.53
N LEU A 397 2.69 -11.50 -29.98
CA LEU A 397 1.42 -10.86 -29.68
C LEU A 397 0.27 -11.38 -30.56
N GLY A 398 0.58 -11.91 -31.74
CA GLY A 398 -0.40 -12.43 -32.70
C GLY A 398 -1.12 -13.71 -32.26
N ARG A 399 -0.66 -14.40 -31.21
CA ARG A 399 -1.35 -15.55 -30.60
C ARG A 399 -2.78 -15.23 -30.12
N ILE A 400 -3.09 -13.95 -29.95
CA ILE A 400 -4.38 -13.43 -29.47
C ILE A 400 -5.36 -13.16 -30.63
N GLY A 401 -4.98 -13.53 -31.86
CA GLY A 401 -5.84 -13.46 -33.05
C GLY A 401 -5.74 -12.14 -33.82
N GLY A 402 -4.68 -11.35 -33.62
CA GLY A 402 -4.44 -10.09 -34.31
C GLY A 402 -3.12 -10.07 -35.09
N ASP A 403 -3.17 -9.78 -36.39
CA ASP A 403 -1.97 -9.55 -37.20
C ASP A 403 -1.46 -8.11 -37.04
N PHE A 404 -0.66 -7.88 -36.01
CA PHE A 404 -0.12 -6.55 -35.72
C PHE A 404 0.99 -6.10 -36.69
N ASN A 405 1.50 -7.01 -37.53
CA ASN A 405 2.46 -6.70 -38.60
C ASN A 405 1.92 -5.64 -39.55
N VAL A 406 0.62 -5.68 -39.87
CA VAL A 406 -0.03 -4.71 -40.77
C VAL A 406 -0.06 -3.33 -40.12
N ILE A 407 -0.31 -3.26 -38.82
CA ILE A 407 -0.35 -1.99 -38.07
C ILE A 407 1.04 -1.37 -38.01
N ILE A 408 2.06 -2.17 -37.73
CA ILE A 408 3.46 -1.71 -37.69
C ILE A 408 3.88 -1.18 -39.07
N LEU A 409 3.56 -1.93 -40.14
CA LEU A 409 3.84 -1.53 -41.51
C LEU A 409 3.14 -0.24 -41.93
N ASP A 410 1.87 -0.07 -41.56
CA ASP A 410 1.11 1.15 -41.86
C ASP A 410 1.69 2.36 -41.11
N GLN A 411 2.05 2.17 -39.84
CA GLN A 411 2.60 3.25 -39.02
C GLN A 411 4.01 3.63 -39.40
N LEU A 412 4.84 2.69 -39.84
CA LEU A 412 6.25 2.93 -40.20
C LEU A 412 6.47 3.03 -41.71
N LYS A 413 5.41 3.22 -42.51
CA LYS A 413 5.47 3.31 -43.98
C LYS A 413 6.46 4.37 -44.51
N ASP A 414 6.66 5.44 -43.74
CA ASP A 414 7.55 6.55 -44.11
C ASP A 414 9.03 6.24 -43.82
N LEU A 415 9.30 5.20 -43.03
CA LEU A 415 10.64 4.86 -42.52
C LEU A 415 11.15 3.51 -43.01
N ILE A 416 10.25 2.58 -43.34
CA ILE A 416 10.56 1.21 -43.73
C ILE A 416 9.94 0.92 -45.12
N ASP A 417 10.79 0.57 -46.08
CA ASP A 417 10.33 0.11 -47.38
C ASP A 417 9.67 -1.28 -47.25
N ARG A 418 8.48 -1.45 -47.84
CA ARG A 418 7.72 -2.72 -47.80
C ARG A 418 8.54 -3.89 -48.34
N LYS A 419 9.43 -3.63 -49.30
CA LYS A 419 10.34 -4.64 -49.87
C LYS A 419 11.33 -5.15 -48.84
N ASN A 420 11.91 -4.28 -48.02
CA ASN A 420 12.85 -4.67 -46.96
C ASN A 420 12.12 -5.46 -45.87
N TRP A 421 10.94 -5.00 -45.44
CA TRP A 421 10.12 -5.74 -44.47
C TRP A 421 9.74 -7.15 -44.96
N CYS A 422 9.33 -7.28 -46.23
CA CYS A 422 9.06 -8.59 -46.84
C CYS A 422 10.31 -9.48 -46.94
N ALA A 423 11.49 -8.90 -47.18
CA ALA A 423 12.75 -9.65 -47.20
C ALA A 423 13.10 -10.18 -45.80
N VAL A 424 12.94 -9.37 -44.75
CA VAL A 424 13.16 -9.81 -43.36
C VAL A 424 12.14 -10.85 -42.93
N LEU A 425 10.85 -10.72 -43.30
CA LEU A 425 9.83 -11.75 -43.08
C LEU A 425 10.18 -13.08 -43.77
N ARG A 426 10.74 -13.04 -44.98
CA ARG A 426 11.21 -14.26 -45.68
C ARG A 426 12.40 -14.89 -44.97
N LYS A 427 13.42 -14.10 -44.62
CA LYS A 427 14.58 -14.56 -43.82
C LYS A 427 14.13 -15.20 -42.50
N GLN A 428 13.16 -14.62 -41.81
CA GLN A 428 12.60 -15.17 -40.58
C GLN A 428 11.86 -16.49 -40.81
N ARG A 429 11.01 -16.58 -41.85
CA ARG A 429 10.32 -17.84 -42.22
C ARG A 429 11.30 -18.94 -42.60
N GLU A 430 12.39 -18.59 -43.28
CA GLU A 430 13.47 -19.52 -43.62
C GLU A 430 14.22 -20.00 -42.37
N LEU A 431 14.50 -19.11 -41.41
CA LEU A 431 15.06 -19.45 -40.10
C LEU A 431 14.16 -20.39 -39.29
N ILE A 432 12.86 -20.14 -39.27
CA ILE A 432 11.90 -21.04 -38.59
C ILE A 432 11.86 -22.41 -39.28
N LYS A 433 11.90 -22.43 -40.62
CA LYS A 433 11.94 -23.67 -41.40
C LYS A 433 13.24 -24.45 -41.19
N SER A 434 14.40 -23.77 -41.13
CA SER A 434 15.69 -24.43 -40.86
C SER A 434 15.78 -24.94 -39.42
N LEU A 435 15.28 -24.18 -38.44
CA LEU A 435 15.16 -24.64 -37.05
C LEU A 435 14.22 -25.86 -36.92
N SER A 436 13.08 -25.84 -37.62
CA SER A 436 12.16 -26.99 -37.63
C SER A 436 12.73 -28.22 -38.35
N LYS A 437 13.60 -28.03 -39.35
CA LYS A 437 14.35 -29.10 -39.99
C LYS A 437 15.39 -29.70 -39.05
N ASN A 438 16.15 -28.86 -38.34
CA ASN A 438 17.16 -29.32 -37.38
C ASN A 438 16.56 -30.05 -36.16
N ILE A 439 15.33 -29.73 -35.77
CA ILE A 439 14.60 -30.45 -34.72
C ILE A 439 14.04 -31.80 -35.24
N ASN A 440 13.82 -31.92 -36.54
CA ASN A 440 13.27 -33.11 -37.20
C ASN A 440 14.34 -34.00 -37.87
N GLU A 441 15.63 -33.73 -37.68
CA GLU A 441 16.68 -34.70 -37.99
C GLU A 441 16.80 -35.66 -36.80
N PRO A 442 16.28 -36.91 -36.88
CA PRO A 442 16.61 -37.91 -35.89
C PRO A 442 18.12 -38.16 -35.95
N ASN A 443 18.75 -38.25 -34.79
CA ASN A 443 20.10 -38.78 -34.63
C ASN A 443 20.16 -40.16 -35.34
N VAL A 444 20.65 -40.19 -36.58
CA VAL A 444 20.96 -41.43 -37.29
C VAL A 444 22.34 -41.87 -36.85
N ASP A 445 22.36 -42.90 -36.01
CA ASP A 445 23.38 -43.94 -35.88
C ASP A 445 24.85 -43.52 -35.94
N LYS A 446 25.48 -43.42 -34.76
CA LYS A 446 26.86 -43.88 -34.61
C LYS A 446 26.83 -45.24 -33.91
N PRO A 447 27.31 -46.32 -34.53
CA PRO A 447 27.42 -47.61 -33.87
C PRO A 447 28.45 -47.50 -32.74
N ILE A 448 28.06 -47.98 -31.57
CA ILE A 448 28.95 -48.22 -30.44
C ILE A 448 29.78 -49.44 -30.82
N GLU A 449 31.05 -49.24 -31.16
CA GLU A 449 32.02 -50.35 -31.20
C GLU A 449 32.43 -50.70 -29.76
N VAL A 450 32.50 -52.02 -29.56
CA VAL A 450 32.64 -52.80 -28.32
C VAL A 450 33.93 -52.53 -27.56
#